data_AF-A0A821NMW7-F1
#
_entry.id   AF-A0A821NMW7-F1
#
_cell.length_a   1.000
_cell.length_b   1.000
_cell.length_c   1.000
_cell.angle_alpha   90.00
_cell.angle_beta   90.00
_cell.angle_gamma   90.00
#
_symmetry.space_group_name_H-M   'P 1'
#
loop_
_entity.id
_entity.type
_entity.pdbx_description
1 polymer ?
#
loop_
_entity_poly.entity_id
_entity_poly.type
_entity_poly.pdbx_seq_one_letter_code
_entity_poly.pdbx_strand_id
1 'polypeptide(L)'
;LPGKTPVYAEVKRVGDTLIGLATQCVQAKNVNKTTPQTLSNLCLKINVKLGGVNNILVPSVRPISVFREPVIFIGADVTHPPAGDRSKPSIAAV
;
A
#
# COMPACT_ATOMS: atom_id res chain seq x y z
N LEU A 1 14.09 -8.39 5.69
CA LEU A 1 15.10 -7.31 5.73
C LEU A 1 15.59 -7.10 7.17
N PRO A 2 16.89 -6.89 7.41
CA PRO A 2 17.48 -6.82 8.76
C PRO A 2 17.03 -5.60 9.60
N GLY A 3 16.33 -4.63 9.00
CA GLY A 3 15.92 -3.39 9.65
C GLY A 3 15.82 -2.28 8.61
N LYS A 4 16.22 -1.06 8.97
CA LYS A 4 16.41 0.04 8.02
C LYS A 4 17.60 -0.28 7.11
N THR A 5 17.39 -0.28 5.80
CA THR A 5 18.41 -0.64 4.81
C THR A 5 18.07 -0.03 3.44
N PRO A 6 19.07 0.38 2.63
CA PRO A 6 18.81 0.84 1.26
C PRO A 6 18.18 -0.24 0.37
N VAL A 7 18.33 -1.52 0.73
CA VAL A 7 17.77 -2.67 -0.01
C VAL A 7 16.25 -2.57 -0.17
N TYR A 8 15.54 -1.96 0.78
CA TYR A 8 14.09 -1.77 0.65
C TYR A 8 13.74 -0.94 -0.59
N ALA A 9 14.43 0.19 -0.79
CA ALA A 9 14.18 1.07 -1.92
C ALA A 9 14.51 0.37 -3.24
N GLU A 10 15.59 -0.41 -3.29
CA GLU A 10 15.99 -1.13 -4.49
C GLU A 10 15.01 -2.25 -4.85
N VAL A 11 14.53 -3.03 -3.86
CA VAL A 11 13.49 -4.04 -4.08
C VAL A 11 12.23 -3.40 -4.67
N LYS A 12 11.84 -2.21 -4.19
CA LYS A 12 10.67 -1.49 -4.69
C LYS A 12 10.88 -0.91 -6.08
N ARG A 13 12.03 -0.31 -6.35
CA ARG A 13 12.39 0.19 -7.68
C ARG A 13 12.35 -0.93 -8.71
N VAL A 14 13.06 -2.03 -8.45
CA VAL A 14 13.11 -3.15 -9.40
C VAL A 14 11.73 -3.79 -9.56
N GLY A 15 11.10 -4.18 -8.45
CA GLY A 15 9.82 -4.88 -8.46
C GLY A 15 8.69 -4.06 -9.08
N ASP A 16 8.52 -2.82 -8.65
CA ASP A 16 7.34 -2.01 -9.00
C ASP A 16 7.53 -1.28 -10.35
N THR A 17 8.76 -0.93 -10.76
CA THR A 17 8.99 -0.11 -11.97
C THR A 17 9.75 -0.79 -13.11
N LEU A 18 10.56 -1.82 -12.83
CA LEU A 18 11.37 -2.46 -13.89
C LEU A 18 10.77 -3.77 -14.39
N ILE A 19 10.28 -4.61 -13.48
CA ILE A 19 9.83 -5.98 -13.84
C ILE A 19 8.37 -6.26 -13.50
N GLY A 20 7.67 -5.36 -12.82
CA GLY A 20 6.24 -5.50 -12.52
C GLY A 20 5.89 -6.68 -11.60
N LEU A 21 6.75 -6.99 -10.63
CA LEU A 21 6.52 -8.08 -9.66
C LEU A 21 6.01 -7.55 -8.32
N ALA A 22 4.91 -8.13 -7.85
CA ALA A 22 4.38 -7.85 -6.52
C ALA A 22 5.37 -8.28 -5.43
N THR A 23 5.80 -7.33 -4.59
CA THR A 23 6.77 -7.57 -3.51
C THR A 23 6.19 -7.32 -2.11
N GLN A 24 6.48 -8.19 -1.14
CA GLN A 24 6.11 -8.02 0.27
C GLN A 24 7.33 -8.12 1.20
N CYS A 25 7.87 -6.98 1.60
CA CYS A 25 8.99 -6.90 2.54
C CYS A 25 8.53 -7.14 3.99
N VAL A 26 9.28 -7.94 4.75
CA VAL A 26 9.07 -8.17 6.20
C VAL A 26 10.38 -7.92 6.93
N GLN A 27 10.34 -7.26 8.10
CA GLN A 27 11.52 -7.08 8.94
C GLN A 27 11.90 -8.41 9.62
N ALA A 28 13.19 -8.71 9.72
CA ALA A 28 13.71 -9.98 10.25
C ALA A 28 13.20 -10.27 11.66
N LYS A 29 13.09 -9.24 12.51
CA LYS A 29 12.50 -9.39 13.86
C LYS A 29 11.07 -9.96 13.85
N ASN A 30 10.25 -9.61 12.84
CA ASN A 30 8.86 -10.07 12.71
C ASN A 30 8.79 -11.47 12.07
N VAL A 31 9.88 -11.95 11.48
CA VAL A 31 10.04 -13.33 11.00
C VAL A 31 10.53 -14.22 12.14
N ASN A 32 11.54 -13.75 12.87
CA ASN A 32 12.15 -14.49 13.99
C ASN A 32 11.16 -14.66 15.15
N LYS A 33 10.33 -13.64 15.41
CA LYS A 33 9.26 -13.72 16.41
C LYS A 33 7.95 -13.26 15.79
N THR A 34 7.17 -14.23 15.34
CA THR A 34 5.84 -13.99 14.77
C THR A 34 4.78 -13.86 15.86
N THR A 35 3.73 -13.08 15.58
CA THR A 35 2.47 -13.12 16.34
C THR A 35 1.31 -13.35 15.38
N PRO A 36 0.22 -14.02 15.81
CA PRO A 36 -0.96 -14.21 14.96
C PRO A 36 -1.50 -12.90 14.38
N GLN A 37 -1.51 -11.84 15.17
CA GLN A 37 -1.93 -10.51 14.70
C GLN A 37 -1.01 -9.95 13.60
N THR A 38 0.31 -10.10 13.75
CA THR A 38 1.27 -9.62 12.74
C THR A 38 1.11 -10.39 11.43
N LEU A 39 0.92 -11.71 11.51
CA LEU A 39 0.72 -12.56 10.35
C LEU A 39 -0.62 -12.25 9.67
N SER A 40 -1.69 -12.04 10.42
CA SER A 40 -2.99 -11.62 9.89
C SER A 40 -2.88 -10.31 9.09
N ASN A 41 -2.26 -9.28 9.69
CA ASN A 41 -2.02 -8.01 9.01
C ASN A 41 -1.14 -8.15 7.76
N LEU A 42 -0.20 -9.11 7.75
CA LEU A 42 0.63 -9.40 6.58
C LEU A 42 -0.21 -10.03 5.46
N CYS A 43 -1.08 -10.99 5.78
CA CYS A 43 -1.99 -11.62 4.83
C CYS A 43 -2.94 -10.61 4.19
N LEU A 44 -3.46 -9.63 4.95
CA LEU A 44 -4.29 -8.56 4.40
C LEU A 44 -3.58 -7.76 3.30
N LYS A 45 -2.26 -7.52 3.44
CA LYS A 45 -1.45 -6.81 2.46
C LYS A 45 -1.11 -7.68 1.25
N ILE A 46 -0.86 -8.96 1.47
CA ILE A 46 -0.54 -9.92 0.40
C ILE A 46 -1.77 -10.13 -0.49
N ASN A 47 -2.95 -10.34 0.09
CA ASN A 47 -4.19 -10.57 -0.65
C ASN A 47 -4.46 -9.42 -1.64
N VAL A 48 -4.39 -8.17 -1.19
CA VAL A 48 -4.63 -6.99 -2.06
C VAL A 48 -3.57 -6.86 -3.16
N LYS A 49 -2.29 -7.17 -2.88
CA LYS A 49 -1.22 -7.13 -3.91
C LYS A 49 -1.40 -8.16 -5.01
N LEU A 50 -2.12 -9.24 -4.73
CA LEU A 50 -2.45 -10.29 -5.68
C LEU A 50 -3.84 -10.11 -6.29
N GLY A 51 -4.47 -8.94 -6.12
CA GLY A 51 -5.78 -8.61 -6.70
C GLY A 51 -6.99 -9.10 -5.90
N GLY A 52 -6.78 -9.64 -4.70
CA GLY A 52 -7.86 -10.08 -3.83
C GLY A 52 -8.58 -8.91 -3.14
N VAL A 53 -9.86 -9.12 -2.81
CA VAL A 53 -10.69 -8.20 -2.02
C VAL A 53 -10.78 -8.74 -0.59
N ASN A 54 -10.28 -7.99 0.40
CA ASN A 54 -10.29 -8.43 1.80
C ASN A 54 -11.70 -8.45 2.40
N ASN A 55 -12.49 -7.42 2.11
CA ASN A 55 -13.87 -7.27 2.56
C ASN A 55 -14.58 -6.22 1.70
N ILE A 56 -15.91 -6.22 1.78
CA ILE A 56 -16.78 -5.21 1.17
C ILE A 56 -17.74 -4.67 2.23
N LEU A 57 -18.26 -3.47 2.01
CA LEU A 57 -19.39 -2.97 2.78
C LEU A 57 -20.60 -3.86 2.53
N VAL A 58 -21.35 -4.16 3.59
CA VAL A 58 -22.60 -4.92 3.48
C VAL A 58 -23.52 -4.20 2.49
N PRO A 59 -24.01 -4.86 1.42
CA PRO A 59 -24.75 -4.18 0.35
C PRO A 59 -25.93 -3.33 0.83
N SER A 60 -26.65 -3.79 1.85
CA SER A 60 -27.83 -3.13 2.41
C SER A 60 -27.54 -1.86 3.21
N VAL A 61 -26.30 -1.65 3.68
CA VAL A 61 -25.93 -0.43 4.44
C VAL A 61 -25.32 0.65 3.56
N ARG A 62 -25.12 0.38 2.26
CA ARG A 62 -24.56 1.36 1.33
C ARG A 62 -25.58 2.49 1.09
N PRO A 63 -25.15 3.77 1.09
CA PRO A 63 -26.02 4.89 0.77
C PRO A 63 -26.67 4.73 -0.60
N ILE A 64 -27.96 4.41 -0.63
CA ILE A 64 -28.68 4.13 -1.87
C ILE A 64 -28.52 5.29 -2.86
N SER A 65 -28.61 6.54 -2.39
CA SER A 65 -28.49 7.75 -3.22
C SER A 65 -27.19 7.82 -4.03
N VAL A 66 -26.08 7.30 -3.51
CA VAL A 66 -24.76 7.37 -4.17
C VAL A 66 -24.56 6.19 -5.10
N PHE A 67 -25.05 5.01 -4.73
CA PHE A 67 -24.78 3.76 -5.45
C PHE A 67 -25.91 3.34 -6.42
N ARG A 68 -26.89 4.22 -6.72
CA ARG A 68 -27.96 3.91 -7.70
C ARG A 68 -27.45 3.76 -9.12
N GLU A 69 -26.44 4.55 -9.47
CA GLU A 69 -25.80 4.59 -10.77
C GLU A 69 -24.31 4.26 -10.63
N PRO A 70 -23.63 3.89 -11.73
CA PRO A 70 -22.19 3.65 -11.71
C PRO A 70 -21.44 4.89 -11.18
N VAL A 71 -20.69 4.71 -10.09
CA VAL A 71 -19.91 5.75 -9.43
C VAL A 71 -18.45 5.31 -9.31
N ILE A 72 -17.52 6.26 -9.45
CA ILE A 72 -16.09 6.09 -9.18
C ILE A 72 -15.69 6.99 -7.99
N PHE A 73 -14.87 6.45 -7.09
CA PHE A 73 -14.26 7.21 -6.00
C PHE A 73 -12.80 7.52 -6.36
N ILE A 74 -12.42 8.79 -6.25
CA ILE A 74 -11.06 9.28 -6.57
C ILE A 74 -10.49 9.97 -5.33
N GLY A 75 -9.24 9.69 -4.98
CA GLY A 75 -8.53 10.33 -3.88
C GLY A 75 -7.25 10.98 -4.39
N ALA A 76 -7.07 12.28 -4.14
CA ALA A 76 -5.90 13.03 -4.61
C ALA A 76 -5.10 13.59 -3.44
N ASP A 77 -3.77 13.59 -3.57
CA ASP A 77 -2.83 14.16 -2.60
C ASP A 77 -1.62 14.80 -3.29
N VAL A 78 -1.03 15.81 -2.62
CA VAL A 78 0.27 16.39 -3.00
C VAL A 78 1.18 16.39 -1.78
N THR A 79 2.29 15.66 -1.90
CA THR A 79 3.33 15.62 -0.88
C THR A 79 4.50 16.53 -1.29
N HIS A 80 4.79 17.54 -0.45
CA HIS A 80 5.92 18.44 -0.62
C HIS A 80 7.21 17.92 0.05
N PRO A 81 8.40 18.34 -0.42
CA PRO A 81 9.65 18.09 0.28
C PRO A 81 9.68 18.67 1.71
N PRO A 82 10.63 18.23 2.56
CA PRO A 82 10.85 18.84 3.87
C PRO A 82 11.08 20.35 3.80
N ALA A 83 10.69 21.07 4.85
CA ALA A 83 10.83 22.53 4.92
C ALA A 83 12.26 23.00 4.60
N GLY A 84 12.37 24.00 3.72
CA GLY A 84 13.64 24.57 3.29
C GLY A 84 14.27 23.90 2.05
N ASP A 85 13.81 22.72 1.64
CA ASP A 85 14.28 22.10 0.39
C ASP A 85 13.55 22.71 -0.83
N ARG A 86 14.31 23.41 -1.67
CA ARG A 86 13.82 24.04 -2.90
C ARG A 86 14.19 23.26 -4.17
N SER A 87 14.90 22.14 -4.02
CA SER A 87 15.49 21.39 -5.13
C SER A 87 14.67 20.15 -5.52
N LYS A 88 14.02 19.52 -4.55
CA LYS A 88 13.22 18.32 -4.78
C LYS A 88 11.85 18.66 -5.37
N PRO A 89 11.33 17.81 -6.27
CA PRO A 89 9.99 17.99 -6.79
C PRO A 89 8.94 17.72 -5.71
N SER A 90 7.76 18.31 -5.88
CA SER A 90 6.56 17.83 -5.20
C SER A 90 6.03 16.59 -5.92
N ILE A 91 5.37 15.68 -5.19
CA ILE A 91 4.80 14.45 -5.74
C ILE A 91 3.27 14.55 -5.66
N ALA A 92 2.59 14.48 -6.81
CA ALA A 92 1.13 14.42 -6.89
C ALA A 92 0.68 12.98 -7.17
N ALA A 93 -0.40 12.54 -6.52
CA ALA A 93 -1.07 11.26 -6.76
C ALA A 93 -2.59 11.47 -6.85
N VAL A 94 -3.25 10.70 -7.73
CA VAL A 94 -4.70 10.68 -7.98
C VAL A 94 -5.16 9.23 -8.06
#